data_AF-A0A7Y4T6D5-F1
#
_entry.id   AF-A0A7Y4T6D5-F1
#
_cell.length_a   1.000
_cell.length_b   1.000
_cell.length_c   1.000
_cell.angle_alpha   90.00
_cell.angle_beta   90.00
_cell.angle_gamma   90.00
#
_symmetry.space_group_name_H-M   'P 1'
#
loop_
_entity.id
_entity.type
_entity.pdbx_description
1 polymer ?
#
loop_
_entity_poly.entity_id
_entity_poly.type
_entity_poly.pdbx_seq_one_letter_code
_entity_poly.pdbx_strand_id
1 'polypeptide(L)' 'AGPADEAAFAALRGAETTGRPLGNDDFIAGLERLLGRPIARRAPGRKPAGVEGSQPGLI' A
#
# COMPACT_ATOMS: atom_id res chain seq x y z
N ALA A 1 -0.64 17.36 -25.57
CA ALA A 1 0.07 16.72 -24.46
C ALA A 1 1.47 16.37 -24.95
N GLY A 2 2.50 16.82 -24.25
CA GLY A 2 3.89 16.48 -24.54
C GLY A 2 4.26 15.09 -24.01
N PRO A 3 5.46 14.57 -24.30
CA PRO A 3 5.89 13.24 -23.86
C PRO A 3 5.92 13.08 -22.32
N ALA A 4 6.16 14.16 -21.57
CA ALA A 4 6.09 14.15 -20.11
C ALA A 4 4.66 13.93 -19.58
N ASP A 5 3.65 14.43 -20.29
CA ASP A 5 2.25 14.24 -19.92
C ASP A 5 1.83 12.78 -20.08
N GLU A 6 2.25 12.13 -21.18
CA GLU A 6 1.93 10.72 -21.45
C GLU A 6 2.49 9.79 -20.37
N ALA A 7 3.72 10.05 -19.90
CA ALA A 7 4.32 9.29 -18.80
C ALA A 7 3.55 9.47 -17.48
N ALA A 8 3.08 10.68 -17.18
CA ALA A 8 2.26 10.95 -16.01
C ALA A 8 0.89 10.23 -16.10
N PHE A 9 0.26 10.23 -17.28
CA PHE A 9 -0.99 9.50 -17.52
C PHE A 9 -0.82 7.98 -17.43
N ALA A 10 0.28 7.43 -17.92
CA ALA A 10 0.59 6.02 -17.79
C ALA A 10 0.75 5.60 -16.31
N ALA A 11 1.42 6.43 -15.51
CA ALA A 11 1.55 6.20 -14.07
C ALA A 11 0.16 6.18 -13.39
N LEU A 12 -0.69 7.18 -13.66
CA LEU A 12 -2.05 7.25 -13.13
C LEU A 12 -2.85 5.99 -13.44
N ARG A 13 -2.89 5.55 -14.70
CA ARG A 13 -3.61 4.33 -15.11
C ARG A 13 -3.09 3.06 -14.42
N GLY A 14 -1.78 2.95 -14.19
CA GLY A 14 -1.22 1.81 -13.46
C GLY A 14 -1.70 1.75 -12.00
N ALA A 15 -1.82 2.91 -11.35
CA ALA A 15 -2.22 3.01 -9.95
C ALA A 15 -3.72 2.76 -9.71
N GLU A 16 -4.58 3.02 -10.69
CA GLU A 16 -6.03 2.73 -10.63
C GLU A 16 -6.31 1.29 -10.16
N THR A 17 -5.52 0.33 -10.64
CA THR A 17 -5.67 -1.10 -10.31
C THR A 17 -5.34 -1.44 -8.85
N THR A 18 -4.54 -0.61 -8.19
CA THR A 18 -4.10 -0.83 -6.80
C THR A 18 -5.00 -0.16 -5.77
N GLY A 19 -5.89 0.75 -6.21
CA GLY A 19 -6.71 1.59 -5.33
C GLY A 19 -5.91 2.57 -4.47
N ARG A 20 -4.62 2.79 -4.79
CA ARG A 20 -3.73 3.69 -4.04
C ARG A 20 -3.52 5.00 -4.81
N PRO A 21 -3.71 6.16 -4.17
CA PRO A 21 -3.45 7.43 -4.83
C PRO A 21 -1.97 7.61 -5.14
N LEU A 22 -1.65 8.11 -6.34
CA LEU A 22 -0.32 8.63 -6.67
C LEU A 22 -0.19 10.07 -6.19
N GLY A 23 0.18 10.24 -4.92
CA GLY A 23 0.50 11.53 -4.35
C GLY A 23 1.71 11.44 -3.43
N ASN A 24 2.30 12.59 -3.13
CA ASN A 24 3.31 12.69 -2.08
C ASN A 24 2.67 12.55 -0.69
N ASP A 25 3.50 12.44 0.36
CA ASP A 25 3.01 12.22 1.72
C ASP A 25 2.03 13.32 2.19
N ASP A 26 2.26 14.58 1.81
CA ASP A 26 1.36 15.70 2.12
C ASP A 26 -0.03 15.56 1.48
N PHE A 27 -0.07 15.16 0.20
CA PHE A 27 -1.32 14.88 -0.50
C PHE A 27 -2.09 13.73 0.18
N ILE A 28 -1.39 12.65 0.53
CA ILE A 28 -1.99 11.49 1.19
C ILE A 28 -2.53 11.89 2.56
N ALA A 29 -1.78 12.67 3.36
CA ALA A 29 -2.23 13.16 4.65
C ALA A 29 -3.49 14.04 4.54
N GLY A 30 -3.55 14.93 3.54
CA GLY A 30 -4.74 15.71 3.25
C GLY A 30 -5.96 14.84 2.92
N LEU A 31 -5.74 13.80 2.12
CA LEU A 31 -6.79 12.86 1.73
C LEU A 31 -7.28 12.00 2.90
N GLU A 32 -6.38 11.54 3.78
CA GLU A 32 -6.75 10.80 4.99
C GLU A 32 -7.62 11.63 5.93
N ARG A 33 -7.35 12.93 6.07
CA ARG A 33 -8.17 13.86 6.86
C ARG A 33 -9.59 13.98 6.31
N LEU A 34 -9.74 14.02 4.99
CA LEU A 34 -11.05 14.09 4.33
C LEU A 34 -11.82 12.77 4.46
N LEU A 35 -11.13 11.64 4.33
CA LEU A 35 -11.75 10.31 4.36
C LEU A 35 -12.02 9.79 5.78
N GLY A 36 -11.39 10.38 6.79
CA GLY A 36 -11.48 9.91 8.18
C GLY A 36 -10.87 8.52 8.40
N ARG A 37 -10.04 8.03 7.47
CA ARG A 37 -9.38 6.73 7.57
C ARG A 37 -7.97 6.76 6.95
N PRO A 38 -7.04 5.96 7.46
CA PRO A 38 -5.70 5.84 6.89
C PRO A 38 -5.70 5.02 5.59
N ILE A 39 -4.98 5.50 4.58
CA ILE A 39 -4.79 4.86 3.26
C ILE A 39 -3.31 4.73 2.87
N ALA A 40 -2.41 5.45 3.56
CA ALA A 40 -0.97 5.39 3.32
C ALA A 40 -0.44 3.95 3.42
N ARG A 41 0.62 3.65 2.67
CA ARG A 41 1.27 2.33 2.73
C ARG A 41 1.88 2.14 4.11
N ARG A 42 1.35 1.16 4.86
CA ARG A 42 1.94 0.74 6.13
C ARG A 42 3.13 -0.18 5.89
N ALA A 43 4.08 -0.17 6.82
CA ALA A 43 5.15 -1.14 6.82
C ALA A 43 4.55 -2.56 6.75
N PRO A 44 5.09 -3.45 5.91
CA PRO A 44 4.66 -4.84 5.90
C PRO A 44 4.76 -5.39 7.33
N GLY A 45 3.73 -6.12 7.76
CA GLY A 45 3.71 -6.73 9.09
C GLY A 45 4.94 -7.61 9.31
N ARG A 46 5.38 -7.75 10.56
CA ARG A 46 6.47 -8.66 10.90
C ARG A 46 6.09 -10.05 10.41
N LYS A 47 6.96 -10.69 9.61
CA LYS A 47 6.76 -12.07 9.18
C LYS A 47 6.53 -12.93 10.44
N PRO A 48 5.45 -13.72 10.52
CA PRO A 48 5.25 -14.59 11.67
C PRO A 48 6.49 -15.47 11.80
N ALA A 49 7.11 -15.44 12.98
CA ALA A 49 8.08 -16.46 13.34
C ALA A 49 7.33 -17.79 13.23
N GLY A 50 7.89 -18.73 12.47
CA GLY A 50 7.25 -20.02 12.26
C GLY A 50 6.78 -20.55 13.61
N VAL A 51 5.49 -20.87 13.70
CA VAL A 51 4.99 -21.77 14.71
C VAL A 51 5.62 -23.13 14.39
N GLU A 52 6.89 -23.30 14.78
CA GLU A 52 7.52 -24.61 14.83
C GLU A 52 6.70 -25.42 15.83
N GLY A 53 6.09 -26.48 15.30
CA GLY A 53 5.12 -27.31 15.99
C GLY A 53 5.59 -27.71 17.38
N SER A 54 5.01 -27.05 18.38
CA SER A 54 4.82 -27.60 19.71
C SER A 54 3.49 -28.36 19.60
N GLN A 55 3.43 -29.69 19.65
CA GLN A 55 3.81 -30.41 20.87
C GLN A 55 3.97 -31.94 20.71
N PRO A 56 4.54 -32.58 21.75
CA PRO A 56 5.19 -33.88 21.76
C PRO A 56 4.25 -35.03 22.16
N GLY A 57 4.70 -36.26 21.90
CA GLY A 57 4.17 -37.47 22.51
C GLY A 57 2.87 -37.99 21.91
N LEU A 58 2.96 -39.05 21.12
CA LEU A 58 1.84 -39.96 20.88
C LEU A 58 2.36 -41.39 20.73
N ILE A 59 2.14 -42.18 21.79
CA ILE A 59 2.19 -43.65 21.99
C ILE A 59 3.36 -44.46 21.44
#